data_AF-A0A851IKA2-F1
#
_entry.id   AF-A0A851IKA2-F1
#
_cell.length_a   1.000
_cell.length_b   1.000
_cell.length_c   1.000
_cell.angle_alpha   90.00
_cell.angle_beta   90.00
_cell.angle_gamma   90.00
#
_symmetry.space_group_name_H-M   'P 1'
#
loop_
_entity.id
_entity.type
_entity.pdbx_description
1 polymer ?
#
loop_
_entity_poly.entity_id
_entity_poly.type
_entity_poly.pdbx_seq_one_letter_code
_entity_poly.pdbx_strand_id
1 'polypeptide(L)'
;MEIHNVDTFYLATVNESKKVAEEMIKEKYNLKNDLVMIGWAVRINSIINQIQDEKLKEKAENDCEKIWNKWYEKVQKEQLINKNLGILDLVLEKLKKGNSKESGVN
;
A
#
# COMPACT_ATOMS: atom_id res chain seq x y z
N MET A 1 -22.77 -19.68 18.46
CA MET A 1 -21.46 -19.75 19.14
C MET A 1 -20.30 -19.76 18.14
N GLU A 2 -20.50 -20.26 16.91
CA GLU A 2 -19.44 -20.35 15.88
C GLU A 2 -19.05 -19.02 15.22
N ILE A 3 -19.99 -18.11 14.96
CA ILE A 3 -19.71 -16.81 14.29
C ILE A 3 -18.69 -15.96 15.07
N HIS A 4 -18.87 -15.82 16.39
CA HIS A 4 -17.94 -15.07 17.24
C HIS A 4 -16.52 -15.67 17.26
N ASN A 5 -16.38 -16.98 17.09
CA ASN A 5 -15.07 -17.64 17.05
C ASN A 5 -14.33 -17.31 15.74
N VAL A 6 -15.06 -17.28 14.62
CA VAL A 6 -14.51 -16.97 13.29
C VAL A 6 -14.09 -15.51 13.17
N ASP A 7 -14.91 -14.57 13.64
CA ASP A 7 -14.56 -13.14 13.64
C ASP A 7 -13.33 -12.85 14.51
N THR A 8 -13.22 -13.54 15.65
CA THR A 8 -12.05 -13.44 16.52
C THR A 8 -10.78 -13.94 15.82
N PHE A 9 -10.87 -15.02 15.04
CA PHE A 9 -9.76 -15.53 14.25
C PHE A 9 -9.31 -14.55 13.16
N TYR A 10 -10.25 -13.96 12.42
CA TYR A 10 -9.93 -12.95 11.40
C TYR A 10 -9.30 -11.71 12.03
N LEU A 11 -9.84 -11.23 13.15
CA LEU A 11 -9.30 -10.09 13.87
C LEU A 11 -7.87 -10.36 14.40
N ALA A 12 -7.61 -11.56 14.93
CA ALA A 12 -6.27 -11.96 15.34
C ALA A 12 -5.29 -11.96 14.15
N THR A 13 -5.73 -12.46 13.00
CA THR A 13 -4.92 -12.46 11.76
C THR A 13 -4.62 -11.03 11.29
N VAL A 14 -5.60 -10.13 11.32
CA VAL A 14 -5.39 -8.71 11.01
C VAL A 14 -4.37 -8.09 11.96
N ASN A 15 -4.50 -8.33 13.27
CA ASN A 15 -3.59 -7.77 14.27
C ASN A 15 -2.16 -8.28 14.12
N GLU A 16 -1.96 -9.55 13.77
CA GLU A 16 -0.61 -10.06 13.49
C GLU A 16 -0.02 -9.43 12.21
N SER A 17 -0.85 -9.29 11.16
CA SER A 17 -0.46 -8.66 9.91
C SER A 17 -0.05 -7.20 10.10
N LYS A 18 -0.69 -6.46 11.02
CA LYS A 18 -0.32 -5.05 11.32
C LYS A 18 1.16 -4.91 11.73
N LYS A 19 1.71 -5.88 12.46
CA LYS A 19 3.12 -5.84 12.88
C LYS A 19 4.08 -5.82 11.69
N VAL A 20 3.76 -6.55 10.62
CA VAL A 20 4.55 -6.53 9.38
C VAL A 20 4.59 -5.13 8.79
N ALA A 21 3.43 -4.46 8.70
CA ALA A 21 3.35 -3.11 8.18
C ALA A 21 4.08 -2.09 9.06
N GLU A 22 4.00 -2.23 10.38
CA GLU A 22 4.73 -1.38 11.33
C GLU A 22 6.25 -1.51 11.18
N GLU A 23 6.78 -2.71 10.92
CA GLU A 23 8.21 -2.88 10.61
C GLU A 23 8.59 -2.20 9.29
N MET A 24 7.77 -2.33 8.24
CA MET A 24 8.05 -1.71 6.94
C MET A 24 8.10 -0.17 7.03
N ILE A 25 7.25 0.44 7.86
CA ILE A 25 7.20 1.91 8.04
C ILE A 25 8.49 2.45 8.67
N LYS A 26 9.14 1.67 9.56
CA LYS A 26 10.38 2.08 10.25
C LYS A 26 11.57 2.17 9.31
N GLU A 27 11.61 1.32 8.30
CA GLU A 27 12.68 1.29 7.32
C GLU A 27 12.62 2.50 6.38
N LYS A 28 13.76 2.92 5.80
CA LYS A 28 13.76 3.90 4.70
C LYS A 28 13.03 3.31 3.50
N TYR A 29 12.28 4.13 2.77
CA TYR A 29 11.59 3.69 1.57
C TYR A 29 12.55 2.95 0.63
N ASN A 30 12.08 1.81 0.15
CA ASN A 30 12.64 1.06 -0.96
C ASN A 30 11.51 0.26 -1.63
N LEU A 31 11.78 -0.24 -2.84
CA LEU A 31 10.79 -0.98 -3.62
C LEU A 31 10.26 -2.23 -2.92
N LYS A 32 11.12 -2.96 -2.18
CA LYS A 32 10.69 -4.15 -1.43
C LYS A 32 9.61 -3.78 -0.43
N ASN A 33 9.82 -2.72 0.34
CA ASN A 33 8.88 -2.34 1.40
C ASN A 33 7.58 -1.81 0.81
N ASP A 34 7.65 -1.10 -0.32
CA ASP A 34 6.46 -0.63 -1.03
C ASP A 34 5.60 -1.80 -1.54
N LEU A 35 6.23 -2.80 -2.15
CA LEU A 35 5.55 -4.02 -2.58
C LEU A 35 4.95 -4.80 -1.41
N VAL A 36 5.67 -4.90 -0.28
CA VAL A 36 5.15 -5.54 0.93
C VAL A 36 3.95 -4.77 1.47
N MET A 37 4.00 -3.43 1.51
CA MET A 37 2.90 -2.60 2.01
C MET A 37 1.66 -2.67 1.13
N ILE A 38 1.83 -2.65 -0.20
CA ILE A 38 0.73 -2.85 -1.15
C ILE A 38 0.11 -4.25 -0.98
N GLY A 39 0.95 -5.29 -0.93
CA GLY A 39 0.49 -6.66 -0.73
C GLY A 39 -0.22 -6.86 0.61
N TRP A 40 0.29 -6.21 1.67
CA TRP A 40 -0.36 -6.15 2.97
C TRP A 40 -1.75 -5.54 2.88
N ALA A 41 -1.89 -4.35 2.28
CA ALA A 41 -3.16 -3.65 2.14
C ALA A 41 -4.22 -4.47 1.38
N VAL A 42 -3.82 -5.13 0.30
CA VAL A 42 -4.71 -6.03 -0.45
C VAL A 42 -5.17 -7.21 0.42
N ARG A 43 -4.23 -7.85 1.12
CA ARG A 43 -4.51 -9.03 1.94
C ARG A 43 -5.39 -8.70 3.15
N ILE A 44 -5.10 -7.61 3.86
CA ILE A 44 -5.87 -7.23 5.05
C ILE A 44 -7.31 -6.85 4.68
N ASN A 45 -7.54 -6.14 3.58
CA ASN A 45 -8.89 -5.81 3.11
C ASN A 45 -9.69 -7.08 2.81
N SER A 46 -9.06 -8.08 2.19
CA SER A 46 -9.71 -9.37 1.94
C SER A 46 -10.12 -10.09 3.23
N ILE A 47 -9.29 -10.04 4.29
CA ILE A 47 -9.56 -10.69 5.58
C ILE A 47 -10.63 -9.93 6.36
N ILE A 48 -10.53 -8.59 6.43
CA ILE A 48 -11.49 -7.73 7.11
C ILE A 48 -12.90 -7.92 6.53
N ASN A 49 -13.02 -8.08 5.21
CA ASN A 49 -14.29 -8.35 4.55
C ASN A 49 -14.93 -9.71 4.93
N GLN A 50 -14.21 -10.61 5.60
CA GLN A 50 -14.77 -11.86 6.12
C GLN A 50 -15.35 -11.71 7.53
N ILE A 51 -15.08 -10.59 8.23
CA ILE A 51 -15.62 -10.31 9.56
C ILE A 51 -17.10 -9.96 9.41
N GLN A 52 -17.96 -10.67 10.14
CA GLN A 52 -19.41 -10.47 10.11
C GLN A 52 -19.89 -9.41 11.11
N ASP A 53 -19.23 -9.30 12.27
CA ASP A 53 -19.51 -8.24 13.23
C ASP A 53 -19.05 -6.88 12.67
N GLU A 54 -20.03 -6.05 12.28
CA GLU A 54 -19.80 -4.73 11.71
C GLU A 54 -18.98 -3.80 12.61
N LYS A 55 -19.13 -3.88 13.94
CA LYS A 55 -18.35 -3.03 14.86
C LYS A 55 -16.90 -3.45 14.91
N LEU A 56 -16.63 -4.76 14.90
CA LEU A 56 -15.26 -5.29 14.83
C LEU A 56 -14.62 -4.97 13.48
N LYS A 57 -15.40 -5.09 12.41
CA LYS A 57 -14.97 -4.76 11.04
C LYS A 57 -14.59 -3.28 10.94
N GLU A 58 -15.49 -2.37 11.30
CA GLU A 58 -15.24 -0.92 11.27
C GLU A 58 -14.01 -0.54 12.10
N LYS A 59 -13.84 -1.14 13.27
CA LYS A 59 -12.64 -0.93 14.10
C LYS A 59 -11.37 -1.40 13.38
N ALA A 60 -11.40 -2.58 12.77
CA ALA A 60 -10.26 -3.13 12.04
C ALA A 60 -9.89 -2.28 10.83
N GLU A 61 -10.89 -1.82 10.06
CA GLU A 61 -10.72 -0.91 8.92
C GLU A 61 -10.02 0.38 9.34
N ASN A 62 -10.56 1.06 10.34
CA ASN A 62 -10.03 2.32 10.85
C ASN A 62 -8.57 2.20 11.34
N ASP A 63 -8.25 1.10 12.03
CA ASP A 63 -6.89 0.88 12.52
C ASP A 63 -5.90 0.63 11.36
N CYS A 64 -6.32 -0.13 10.36
CA CYS A 64 -5.52 -0.44 9.19
C CYS A 64 -5.33 0.79 8.28
N GLU A 65 -6.37 1.62 8.13
CA GLU A 65 -6.30 2.86 7.36
C GLU A 65 -5.28 3.84 7.97
N LYS A 66 -5.22 3.95 9.30
CA LYS A 66 -4.20 4.77 9.97
C LYS A 66 -2.78 4.33 9.64
N ILE A 67 -2.53 3.03 9.51
CA ILE A 67 -1.22 2.49 9.11
C ILE A 67 -0.94 2.81 7.65
N TRP A 68 -1.93 2.61 6.77
CA TRP A 68 -1.81 2.92 5.35
C TRP A 68 -1.52 4.40 5.10
N ASN A 69 -2.23 5.30 5.79
CA ASN A 69 -2.03 6.74 5.66
C ASN A 69 -0.62 7.16 6.09
N LYS A 70 -0.08 6.57 7.17
CA LYS A 70 1.32 6.79 7.58
C LYS A 70 2.31 6.33 6.51
N TRP A 71 2.09 5.17 5.90
CA TRP A 71 2.92 4.70 4.80
C TRP A 71 2.84 5.64 3.60
N TYR A 72 1.63 6.02 3.20
CA TYR A 72 1.40 6.91 2.06
C TYR A 72 2.10 8.26 2.24
N GLU A 73 1.97 8.89 3.41
CA GLU A 73 2.69 10.12 3.74
C GLU A 73 4.21 9.95 3.66
N LYS A 74 4.74 8.80 4.09
CA LYS A 74 6.16 8.50 4.00
C LYS A 74 6.62 8.37 2.55
N VAL A 75 5.89 7.64 1.70
CA VAL A 75 6.18 7.52 0.27
C VAL A 75 6.19 8.90 -0.39
N GLN A 76 5.23 9.75 -0.07
CA GLN A 76 5.17 11.12 -0.59
C GLN A 76 6.43 11.92 -0.23
N LYS A 77 6.85 11.86 1.05
CA LYS A 77 8.04 12.58 1.55
C LYS A 77 9.37 12.02 1.02
N GLU A 78 9.46 10.72 0.77
CA GLU A 78 10.73 10.06 0.44
C GLU A 78 10.91 9.79 -1.06
N GLN A 79 9.83 9.62 -1.82
CA GLN A 79 9.86 9.31 -3.25
C GLN A 79 9.24 10.37 -4.14
N LEU A 80 8.12 10.96 -3.75
CA LEU A 80 7.41 11.93 -4.60
C LEU A 80 7.87 13.37 -4.32
N ILE A 81 9.17 13.53 -4.08
CA ILE A 81 9.82 14.83 -3.96
C ILE A 81 9.99 15.46 -5.33
N ASN A 82 9.96 16.80 -5.41
CA ASN A 82 10.13 17.58 -6.64
C ASN A 82 11.33 17.12 -7.50
N LYS A 83 12.41 16.68 -6.85
CA LYS A 83 13.59 16.12 -7.53
C LYS A 83 13.25 14.86 -8.34
N ASN A 84 12.53 13.91 -7.75
CA ASN A 84 12.18 12.66 -8.39
C ASN A 84 11.06 12.85 -9.43
N LEU A 85 10.13 13.78 -9.18
CA LEU A 85 9.12 14.19 -10.16
C LEU A 85 9.78 14.78 -11.42
N GLY A 86 10.80 15.63 -11.26
CA GLY A 86 11.57 16.15 -12.38
C GLY A 86 12.32 15.06 -13.17
N ILE A 87 12.79 14.00 -12.51
CA ILE A 87 13.38 12.84 -13.20
C ILE A 87 12.32 12.11 -14.02
N LEU A 88 11.11 11.91 -13.47
CA LEU A 88 10.00 11.28 -14.19
C LEU A 88 9.62 12.09 -15.43
N ASP A 89 9.49 13.41 -15.32
CA ASP A 89 9.20 14.30 -16.45
C ASP A 89 10.27 14.17 -17.55
N LEU A 90 11.55 14.18 -17.17
CA LEU A 90 12.66 13.99 -18.12
C LEU A 90 12.62 12.61 -18.81
N VAL A 91 12.28 11.55 -18.08
CA VAL A 91 12.13 10.20 -18.66
C VAL A 91 10.94 10.19 -19.63
N LEU A 92 9.80 10.76 -19.26
CA LEU A 92 8.62 10.86 -20.11
C LEU A 92 8.89 11.68 -21.38
N GLU A 93 9.62 12.79 -21.28
CA GLU A 93 10.04 13.57 -22.44
C GLU A 93 10.95 12.77 -23.38
N LYS A 94 11.92 12.03 -22.82
CA LYS A 94 12.80 11.17 -23.62
C LYS A 94 12.03 10.07 -24.34
N LEU A 95 11.08 9.42 -23.66
CA LEU A 95 10.23 8.38 -24.27
C LEU A 95 9.35 8.97 -25.38
N LYS A 96 8.75 10.15 -25.17
CA LYS A 96 7.98 10.86 -26.21
C LYS A 96 8.84 11.16 -27.45
N LYS A 97 10.07 11.65 -27.25
CA LYS A 97 11.02 11.97 -28.34
C LYS A 97 11.55 10.71 -29.05
N GLY A 98 11.71 9.60 -28.34
CA GLY A 98 12.09 8.30 -28.91
C GLY A 98 10.99 7.77 -29.84
N ASN A 99 9.76 7.70 -29.34
CA ASN A 99 8.60 7.20 -30.09
C ASN A 99 8.28 8.07 -31.32
N SER A 100 8.50 9.38 -31.25
CA SER A 100 8.29 10.27 -32.40
C SER A 100 9.33 10.11 -33.51
N LYS A 101 10.55 9.64 -33.19
CA LYS A 101 11.59 9.35 -34.19
C LYS A 101 11.37 8.02 -34.90
N GLU A 102 10.83 7.02 -34.19
CA GLU A 102 10.48 5.71 -34.77
C GLU A 102 9.24 5.78 -35.67
N SER A 103 8.33 6.73 -35.43
CA SER A 103 7.11 6.92 -36.23
C SER A 103 7.30 7.76 -37.51
N GLY A 104 8.51 8.31 -37.74
CA GLY A 104 8.83 9.17 -38.88
C GLY A 104 9.41 8.45 -40.10
N VAL A 105 9.38 7.11 -40.10
CA VAL A 105 9.82 6.30 -41.24
C VAL A 105 8.57 5.73 -41.93
N ASN A 106 8.03 6.50 -42.87
CA ASN A 106 7.29 6.03 -44.06
C ASN A 106 7.27 7.15 -45.09
#